data_AF-E3L2G9-F1
#
_entry.id   AF-E3L2G9-F1
#
_cell.length_a   1.000
_cell.length_b   1.000
_cell.length_c   1.000
_cell.angle_alpha   90.00
_cell.angle_beta   90.00
_cell.angle_gamma   90.00
#
_symmetry.space_group_name_H-M   'P 1'
#
loop_
_entity.id
_entity.type
_entity.pdbx_description
1 polymer ?
#
loop_
_entity_poly.entity_id
_entity_poly.type
_entity_poly.pdbx_seq_one_letter_code
_entity_poly.pdbx_strand_id
1 'polypeptide(L)'
;MIFDVQSGYVSIKDNQDVEVWVTPRQEPRESQIPYDPDFELGKPFCFHGTKAVKQDCLDAYNQFPVDEQGHLINPETKSLANSLHLKFKSCSITVYTTDGTNVLVKKQDSLDVVNTMMNTCDSQWGIVNIKGAEGPNGHVTITSRSTTTSHSS
;
A
#
# COMPACT_ATOMS: atom_id res chain seq x y z
N MET A 1 -7.36 3.34 -30.86
CA MET A 1 -6.03 3.13 -31.46
C MET A 1 -5.25 2.34 -30.43
N ILE A 2 -5.07 1.04 -30.63
CA ILE A 2 -4.29 0.18 -29.72
C ILE A 2 -2.87 0.20 -30.29
N PHE A 3 -1.91 0.72 -29.54
CA PHE A 3 -0.49 0.58 -29.88
C PHE A 3 -0.07 -0.82 -29.45
N ASP A 4 0.10 -1.74 -30.40
CA ASP A 4 0.79 -3.00 -30.16
C ASP A 4 2.28 -2.69 -29.91
N VAL A 5 2.69 -2.69 -28.65
CA VAL A 5 4.11 -2.55 -28.28
C VAL A 5 4.76 -3.92 -28.51
N GLN A 6 5.57 -4.02 -29.57
CA GLN A 6 6.33 -5.23 -29.85
C GLN A 6 7.38 -5.48 -28.76
N SER A 7 7.46 -6.71 -28.26
CA SER A 7 8.55 -7.14 -27.39
C SER A 7 9.89 -7.03 -28.12
N GLY A 8 10.97 -6.76 -27.40
CA GLY A 8 12.33 -6.75 -27.93
C GLY A 8 13.36 -7.01 -26.86
N TYR A 9 14.58 -7.32 -27.27
CA TYR A 9 15.72 -7.40 -26.37
C TYR A 9 16.96 -6.79 -27.03
N VAL A 10 17.87 -6.25 -26.23
CA VAL A 10 19.16 -5.73 -26.69
C VAL A 10 20.24 -6.05 -25.65
N SER A 11 21.36 -6.59 -26.11
CA SER A 11 22.57 -6.72 -25.29
C SER A 11 23.37 -5.42 -25.38
N ILE A 12 23.87 -4.93 -24.24
CA ILE A 12 24.64 -3.69 -24.21
C ILE A 12 26.02 -3.95 -24.81
N LYS A 13 26.36 -3.23 -25.88
CA LYS A 13 27.58 -3.46 -26.67
C LYS A 13 28.87 -3.47 -25.83
N ASP A 14 28.93 -2.60 -24.82
CA ASP A 14 30.10 -2.42 -23.96
C ASP A 14 30.03 -3.26 -22.67
N ASN A 15 28.95 -4.02 -22.47
CA ASN A 15 28.79 -4.94 -21.34
C ASN A 15 27.85 -6.10 -21.72
N GLN A 16 28.42 -7.21 -22.17
CA GLN A 16 27.65 -8.39 -22.62
C GLN A 16 26.96 -9.15 -21.47
N ASP A 17 27.25 -8.82 -20.21
CA ASP A 17 26.54 -9.37 -19.05
C ASP A 17 25.22 -8.64 -18.78
N VAL A 18 24.93 -7.56 -19.51
CA VAL A 18 23.70 -6.77 -19.36
C VAL A 18 22.84 -6.88 -20.60
N GLU A 19 21.62 -7.36 -20.39
CA GLU A 19 20.57 -7.42 -21.40
C GLU A 19 19.38 -6.58 -20.96
N VAL A 20 18.82 -5.82 -21.90
CA VAL A 20 17.59 -5.06 -21.71
C VAL A 20 16.48 -5.76 -22.45
N TRP A 21 15.44 -6.15 -21.72
CA TRP A 21 14.24 -6.78 -22.26
C TRP A 21 13.09 -5.79 -22.18
N VAL A 22 12.44 -5.54 -23.31
CA VAL A 22 11.18 -4.80 -23.40
C VAL A 22 10.09 -5.83 -23.67
N THR A 23 9.20 -6.05 -22.72
CA THR A 23 8.10 -7.00 -22.86
C THR A 23 6.76 -6.31 -22.62
N PRO A 24 5.67 -6.78 -23.24
CA PRO A 24 4.33 -6.37 -22.88
C PRO A 24 4.11 -6.56 -21.38
N ARG A 25 3.47 -5.58 -20.75
CA ARG A 25 3.05 -5.68 -19.36
C ARG A 25 2.10 -6.86 -19.25
N GLN A 26 2.45 -7.82 -18.39
CA GLN A 26 1.53 -8.91 -18.06
C GLN A 26 0.34 -8.34 -17.29
N GLU A 27 -0.88 -8.75 -17.65
CA GLU A 27 -2.05 -8.42 -16.83
C GLU A 27 -1.83 -8.97 -15.40
N PRO A 28 -1.98 -8.14 -14.37
CA PRO A 28 -1.73 -8.58 -13.01
C PRO A 28 -2.72 -9.68 -12.65
N ARG A 29 -2.24 -10.70 -11.92
CA ARG A 29 -3.15 -11.64 -11.26
C ARG A 29 -4.05 -10.86 -10.30
N GLU A 30 -5.22 -11.41 -9.96
CA GLU A 30 -6.18 -10.73 -9.08
C GLU A 30 -5.55 -10.22 -7.78
N SER A 31 -4.70 -11.04 -7.13
CA SER A 31 -4.01 -10.66 -5.90
C SER A 31 -2.91 -9.61 -6.08
N GLN A 32 -2.51 -9.33 -7.33
CA GLN A 32 -1.48 -8.37 -7.70
C GLN A 32 -2.06 -7.04 -8.21
N ILE A 33 -3.36 -6.99 -8.51
CA ILE A 33 -4.05 -5.78 -9.00
C ILE A 33 -3.74 -4.53 -8.16
N PRO A 34 -3.83 -4.52 -6.81
CA PRO A 34 -3.57 -3.30 -6.05
C PRO A 34 -2.11 -2.88 -5.99
N TYR A 35 -1.18 -3.71 -6.49
CA TYR A 35 0.25 -3.37 -6.58
C TYR A 35 0.66 -2.96 -7.99
N ASP A 36 -0.28 -3.00 -8.94
CA ASP A 36 -0.06 -2.53 -10.29
C ASP A 36 0.15 -1.00 -10.27
N PRO A 37 1.22 -0.47 -10.90
CA PRO A 37 1.49 0.96 -10.96
C PRO A 37 0.35 1.85 -11.50
N ASP A 38 -0.56 1.29 -12.30
CA ASP A 38 -1.68 2.02 -12.92
C ASP A 38 -2.96 1.86 -12.08
N PHE A 39 -2.90 1.14 -10.95
CA PHE A 39 -4.04 1.00 -10.05
C PHE A 39 -4.44 2.37 -9.48
N GLU A 40 -5.74 2.67 -9.57
CA GLU A 40 -6.29 3.97 -9.24
C GLU A 40 -6.05 4.36 -7.78
N LEU A 41 -5.53 5.57 -7.56
CA LEU A 41 -5.33 6.10 -6.20
C LEU A 41 -6.68 6.39 -5.53
N GLY A 42 -6.76 6.12 -4.23
CA GLY A 42 -7.94 6.32 -3.40
C GLY A 42 -8.99 5.21 -3.54
N LYS A 43 -8.84 4.28 -4.50
CA LYS A 43 -9.74 3.15 -4.68
C LYS A 43 -9.38 2.00 -3.75
N PRO A 44 -10.28 1.56 -2.85
CA PRO A 44 -10.05 0.36 -2.06
C PRO A 44 -10.05 -0.90 -2.92
N PHE A 45 -9.10 -1.79 -2.67
CA PHE A 45 -9.10 -3.17 -3.14
C PHE A 45 -9.32 -4.10 -1.96
N CYS A 46 -10.27 -5.03 -2.09
CA CYS A 46 -10.70 -5.90 -1.02
C CYS A 46 -10.33 -7.35 -1.32
N PHE A 47 -9.63 -7.99 -0.39
CA PHE A 47 -9.29 -9.41 -0.47
C PHE A 47 -10.30 -10.24 0.31
N HIS A 48 -10.73 -11.35 -0.27
CA HIS A 48 -11.48 -12.35 0.49
C HIS A 48 -10.60 -12.93 1.60
N GLY A 49 -11.08 -12.88 2.84
CA GLY A 49 -10.33 -13.38 3.99
C GLY A 49 -11.02 -13.13 5.33
N THR A 50 -10.29 -13.40 6.41
CA THR A 50 -10.76 -13.17 7.77
C THR A 50 -11.03 -11.69 7.98
N LYS A 51 -12.21 -11.37 8.50
CA LYS A 51 -12.60 -10.01 8.84
C LYS A 51 -11.93 -9.58 10.14
N ALA A 52 -11.50 -8.32 10.18
CA ALA A 52 -11.17 -7.63 11.43
C ALA A 52 -12.41 -6.88 11.91
N VAL A 53 -12.48 -6.51 13.19
CA VAL A 53 -13.50 -5.57 13.67
C VAL A 53 -13.15 -4.18 13.12
N LYS A 54 -14.07 -3.54 12.40
CA LYS A 54 -13.86 -2.20 11.82
C LYS A 54 -13.28 -1.20 12.84
N GLN A 55 -13.87 -1.14 14.03
CA GLN A 55 -13.44 -0.21 15.07
C GLN A 55 -12.00 -0.48 15.52
N ASP A 56 -11.59 -1.76 15.61
CA ASP A 56 -10.22 -2.11 15.98
C ASP A 56 -9.20 -1.57 14.95
N CYS A 57 -9.54 -1.55 13.66
CA CYS A 57 -8.70 -0.97 12.62
C CYS A 57 -8.61 0.56 12.71
N LEU A 58 -9.73 1.23 12.99
CA LEU A 58 -9.73 2.68 13.18
C LEU A 58 -8.96 3.06 14.45
N ASP A 59 -9.10 2.29 15.52
CA ASP A 59 -8.36 2.49 16.77
C ASP A 59 -6.86 2.21 16.57
N ALA A 60 -6.47 1.18 15.80
CA ALA A 60 -5.08 0.93 15.43
C ALA A 60 -4.50 2.13 14.67
N TYR A 61 -5.23 2.63 13.67
CA TYR A 61 -4.79 3.77 12.86
C TYR A 61 -4.68 5.06 13.69
N ASN A 62 -5.66 5.32 14.56
CA ASN A 62 -5.66 6.50 15.43
C ASN A 62 -4.52 6.51 16.45
N GLN A 63 -3.89 5.37 16.72
CA GLN A 63 -2.72 5.30 17.60
C GLN A 63 -1.41 5.73 16.92
N PHE A 64 -1.37 5.92 15.59
CA PHE A 64 -0.16 6.48 14.96
C PHE A 64 0.09 7.89 15.49
N PRO A 65 1.30 8.17 16.02
CA PRO A 65 1.69 9.53 16.37
C PRO A 65 1.89 10.35 15.09
N VAL A 66 1.95 11.68 15.27
CA VAL A 66 2.21 12.63 14.18
C VAL A 66 3.36 13.57 14.54
N ASP A 67 4.05 14.10 13.52
CA ASP A 67 4.97 15.22 13.67
C ASP A 67 4.23 16.57 13.82
N GLU A 68 4.98 17.67 13.87
CA GLU A 68 4.44 19.03 13.99
C GLU A 68 3.62 19.46 12.76
N GLN A 69 3.87 18.83 11.61
CA GLN A 69 3.20 19.08 10.33
C GLN A 69 1.96 18.20 10.14
N GLY A 70 1.74 17.24 11.06
CA GLY A 70 0.62 16.30 11.04
C GLY A 70 0.87 15.04 10.22
N HIS A 71 2.10 14.77 9.79
CA HIS A 71 2.47 13.54 9.10
C HIS A 71 2.58 12.37 10.07
N LEU A 72 2.22 11.18 9.62
CA LEU A 72 2.40 9.96 10.40
C LEU A 72 3.88 9.69 10.67
N ILE A 73 4.24 9.38 11.91
CA ILE A 73 5.62 9.00 12.29
C ILE A 73 5.65 7.62 12.95
N ASN A 74 6.84 7.00 12.93
CA ASN A 74 7.04 5.69 13.51
C ASN A 74 6.80 5.73 15.05
N PRO A 75 5.94 4.85 15.59
CA PRO A 75 5.63 4.84 17.02
C PRO A 75 6.83 4.59 17.94
N GLU A 76 7.83 3.86 17.47
CA GLU A 76 9.01 3.47 18.24
C GLU A 76 10.11 4.53 18.16
N THR A 77 10.48 4.95 16.95
CA THR A 77 11.59 5.90 16.74
C THR A 77 11.18 7.37 16.86
N LYS A 78 9.86 7.65 16.83
CA LYS A 78 9.30 9.02 16.81
C LYS A 78 9.82 9.87 15.65
N SER A 79 10.12 9.24 14.53
CA SER A 79 10.62 9.91 13.31
C SER A 79 9.82 9.49 12.09
N LEU A 80 9.93 10.26 11.02
CA LEU A 80 9.50 9.81 9.69
C LEU A 80 10.18 8.49 9.33
N ALA A 81 9.44 7.64 8.61
CA ALA A 81 9.91 6.35 8.14
C ALA A 81 9.17 5.98 6.85
N ASN A 82 9.72 5.02 6.12
CA ASN A 82 9.14 4.47 4.90
C ASN A 82 8.08 3.39 5.14
N SER A 83 7.99 2.88 6.38
CA SER A 83 7.06 1.85 6.79
C SER A 83 6.66 2.05 8.25
N LEU A 84 5.36 2.04 8.48
CA LEU A 84 4.71 2.23 9.77
C LEU A 84 3.76 1.06 10.00
N HIS A 85 3.82 0.47 11.18
CA HIS A 85 2.98 -0.67 11.52
C HIS A 85 2.38 -0.49 12.92
N LEU A 86 1.07 -0.72 13.04
CA LEU A 86 0.40 -0.78 14.33
C LEU A 86 -0.61 -1.91 14.33
N LYS A 87 -0.71 -2.57 15.49
CA LYS A 87 -1.66 -3.63 15.76
C LYS A 87 -2.53 -3.23 16.94
N PHE A 88 -3.83 -3.39 16.80
CA PHE A 88 -4.77 -3.27 17.90
C PHE A 88 -5.83 -4.36 17.81
N LYS A 89 -5.89 -5.19 18.86
CA LYS A 89 -6.85 -6.31 18.99
C LYS A 89 -6.89 -7.19 17.73
N SER A 90 -8.00 -7.16 16.98
CA SER A 90 -8.23 -8.01 15.80
C SER A 90 -7.62 -7.45 14.51
N CYS A 91 -7.09 -6.22 14.51
CA CYS A 91 -6.62 -5.55 13.30
C CYS A 91 -5.15 -5.15 13.38
N SER A 92 -4.48 -5.22 12.24
CA SER A 92 -3.22 -4.53 12.01
C SER A 92 -3.32 -3.61 10.80
N ILE A 93 -2.70 -2.44 10.92
CA ILE A 93 -2.52 -1.48 9.85
C ILE A 93 -1.04 -1.37 9.52
N THR A 94 -0.73 -1.44 8.23
CA THR A 94 0.60 -1.09 7.71
C THR A 94 0.46 0.05 6.71
N VAL A 95 1.27 1.08 6.87
CA VAL A 95 1.38 2.23 5.95
C VAL A 95 2.81 2.27 5.45
N TYR A 96 3.04 2.19 4.15
CA TYR A 96 4.40 2.20 3.60
C TYR A 96 4.48 2.86 2.23
N THR A 97 5.64 3.37 1.86
CA THR A 97 5.92 3.92 0.53
C THR A 97 6.44 2.84 -0.42
N THR A 98 6.10 2.95 -1.71
CA THR A 98 6.61 2.01 -2.74
C THR A 98 8.02 2.33 -3.25
N ASP A 99 8.53 3.55 -3.02
CA ASP A 99 9.86 3.99 -3.46
C ASP A 99 10.91 3.96 -2.33
N GLY A 100 10.53 3.52 -1.14
CA GLY A 100 11.41 3.42 0.02
C GLY A 100 11.72 4.74 0.72
N THR A 101 11.11 5.85 0.31
CA THR A 101 11.25 7.17 0.94
C THR A 101 10.30 7.36 2.13
N ASN A 102 10.29 8.51 2.79
CA ASN A 102 9.42 8.69 3.96
C ASN A 102 7.93 8.80 3.58
N VAL A 103 7.07 8.31 4.47
CA VAL A 103 5.63 8.57 4.45
C VAL A 103 5.38 10.02 4.90
N LEU A 104 4.89 10.87 4.01
CA LEU A 104 4.52 12.27 4.26
C LEU A 104 3.01 12.51 4.20
N VAL A 105 2.23 11.46 4.45
CA VAL A 105 0.77 11.58 4.47
C VAL A 105 0.31 12.22 5.77
N LYS A 106 -0.58 13.21 5.68
CA LYS A 106 -1.25 13.79 6.84
C LYS A 106 -2.29 12.84 7.40
N LYS A 107 -2.24 12.61 8.72
CA LYS A 107 -3.16 11.68 9.40
C LYS A 107 -4.63 11.98 9.13
N GLN A 108 -5.02 13.25 9.12
CA GLN A 108 -6.40 13.66 8.89
C GLN A 108 -6.91 13.25 7.50
N ASP A 109 -6.08 13.44 6.46
CA ASP A 109 -6.45 13.15 5.08
C ASP A 109 -6.56 11.64 4.84
N SER A 110 -5.65 10.85 5.42
CA SER A 110 -5.68 9.39 5.28
C SER A 110 -6.63 8.67 6.24
N LEU A 111 -7.09 9.29 7.32
CA LEU A 111 -8.09 8.69 8.20
C LEU A 111 -9.41 8.45 7.46
N ASP A 112 -9.85 9.41 6.65
CA ASP A 112 -11.05 9.28 5.84
C ASP A 112 -10.92 8.17 4.78
N VAL A 113 -9.72 8.02 4.22
CA VAL A 113 -9.37 6.94 3.30
C VAL A 113 -9.47 5.58 3.99
N VAL A 114 -8.91 5.45 5.20
CA VAL A 114 -8.99 4.20 5.98
C VAL A 114 -10.44 3.87 6.34
N ASN A 115 -11.23 4.84 6.79
CA ASN A 115 -12.64 4.62 7.11
C ASN A 115 -13.43 4.17 5.87
N THR A 116 -13.18 4.80 4.71
CA THR A 116 -13.80 4.44 3.42
C THR A 116 -13.41 3.03 2.98
N MET A 117 -12.12 2.68 3.09
CA MET A 117 -11.63 1.33 2.80
C MET A 117 -12.32 0.28 3.67
N MET A 118 -12.39 0.51 4.99
CA MET A 118 -13.00 -0.44 5.92
C MET A 118 -14.51 -0.63 5.68
N ASN A 119 -15.21 0.43 5.26
CA ASN A 119 -16.63 0.34 4.87
C ASN A 119 -16.80 -0.44 3.56
N THR A 120 -16.00 -0.10 2.55
CA THR A 120 -16.10 -0.68 1.20
C THR A 120 -15.77 -2.17 1.21
N CYS A 121 -14.77 -2.55 1.99
CA CYS A 121 -14.34 -3.95 2.11
C CYS A 121 -15.12 -4.75 3.14
N ASP A 122 -16.17 -4.20 3.76
CA ASP A 122 -16.97 -4.89 4.79
C ASP A 122 -16.09 -5.56 5.87
N SER A 123 -15.09 -4.81 6.31
CA SER A 123 -14.05 -5.21 7.27
C SER A 123 -13.16 -6.40 6.90
N GLN A 124 -13.16 -6.83 5.63
CA GLN A 124 -12.15 -7.74 5.08
C GLN A 124 -10.78 -7.06 4.95
N TRP A 125 -9.77 -7.81 4.52
CA TRP A 125 -8.45 -7.24 4.22
C TRP A 125 -8.58 -6.23 3.08
N GLY A 126 -8.26 -4.97 3.38
CA GLY A 126 -8.24 -3.87 2.41
C GLY A 126 -6.83 -3.42 2.07
N ILE A 127 -6.64 -2.97 0.83
CA ILE A 127 -5.50 -2.18 0.38
C ILE A 127 -6.01 -0.92 -0.31
N VAL A 128 -5.34 0.21 -0.09
CA VAL A 128 -5.59 1.45 -0.82
C VAL A 128 -4.27 2.19 -1.03
N ASN A 129 -4.08 2.70 -2.25
CA ASN A 129 -2.91 3.50 -2.61
C ASN A 129 -3.30 4.98 -2.62
N ILE A 130 -2.47 5.85 -2.07
CA ILE A 130 -2.68 7.29 -2.02
C ILE A 130 -1.37 8.04 -2.29
N LYS A 131 -1.48 9.33 -2.61
CA LYS A 131 -0.30 10.20 -2.67
C LYS A 131 0.27 10.43 -1.26
N GLY A 132 1.56 10.76 -1.20
CA GLY A 132 2.23 11.17 0.03
C GLY A 132 3.51 10.40 0.34
N ALA A 133 4.18 9.84 -0.67
CA ALA A 133 5.59 9.51 -0.55
C ALA A 133 6.42 10.80 -0.69
N GLU A 134 7.58 10.85 -0.04
CA GLU A 134 8.53 11.96 -0.20
C GLU A 134 9.17 11.97 -1.59
N GLY A 135 9.48 10.79 -2.14
CA GLY A 135 10.06 10.64 -3.45
C GLY A 135 9.04 10.86 -4.60
N PRO A 136 9.52 11.27 -5.79
CA PRO A 136 8.65 11.59 -6.91
C PRO A 136 8.06 10.37 -7.62
N ASN A 137 8.62 9.17 -7.34
CA ASN A 137 8.28 7.94 -8.06
C ASN A 137 7.41 6.99 -7.22
N GLY A 138 7.18 7.31 -5.95
CA GLY A 138 6.42 6.48 -5.03
C GLY A 138 5.01 6.97 -4.77
N HIS A 139 4.23 6.06 -4.18
CA HIS A 139 2.98 6.36 -3.51
C HIS A 139 2.97 5.68 -2.15
N VAL A 140 1.98 5.99 -1.32
CA VAL A 140 1.77 5.33 -0.03
C VAL A 140 0.69 4.28 -0.17
N THR A 141 1.00 3.06 0.24
CA THR A 141 0.04 1.97 0.36
C THR A 141 -0.37 1.82 1.83
N ILE A 142 -1.67 1.83 2.08
CA ILE A 142 -2.26 1.52 3.38
C ILE A 142 -2.93 0.16 3.27
N THR A 143 -2.65 -0.72 4.23
CA THR A 143 -3.23 -2.06 4.30
C THR A 143 -3.89 -2.30 5.65
N SER A 144 -5.05 -2.95 5.67
CA SER A 144 -5.69 -3.45 6.88
C SER A 144 -5.76 -4.97 6.85
N ARG A 145 -5.30 -5.65 7.91
CA ARG A 145 -5.33 -7.12 7.99
C ARG A 145 -5.92 -7.58 9.30
N SER A 146 -6.68 -8.69 9.25
CA SER A 146 -7.04 -9.44 10.46
C SER A 146 -5.79 -10.03 11.09
N THR A 147 -5.65 -9.90 12.40
CA THR A 147 -4.57 -10.55 13.17
C THR A 147 -5.01 -11.87 13.78
N THR A 148 -6.30 -12.15 13.77
CA THR A 148 -6.84 -13.47 14.04
C THR A 148 -6.53 -14.37 12.86
N THR A 149 -5.74 -15.41 13.09
CA THR A 149 -5.51 -16.48 12.12
C THR A 149 -6.84 -17.13 11.80
N SER A 150 -7.16 -17.30 10.52
CA SER A 150 -8.18 -18.22 10.07
C SER A 150 -7.84 -19.60 10.63
N HIS A 151 -8.51 -20.03 11.71
CA HIS A 151 -8.64 -21.45 11.96
C HIS A 151 -9.50 -21.99 10.84
N SER A 152 -8.84 -22.51 9.80
CA SER A 152 -9.41 -23.52 8.92
C SER A 152 -9.91 -24.65 9.81
N SER A 153 -11.23 -24.70 9.98
CA SER A 153 -11.92 -25.91 10.48
C SER A 153 -11.99 -26.93 9.37
#